data_AF-T1AJI9-F1
#
_entry.id   AF-T1AJI9-F1
#
_cell.length_a   1.000
_cell.length_b   1.000
_cell.length_c   1.000
_cell.angle_alpha   90.00
_cell.angle_beta   90.00
_cell.angle_gamma   90.00
#
_symmetry.space_group_name_H-M   'P 1'
#
loop_
_entity.id
_entity.type
_entity.pdbx_description
1 polymer ?
#
loop_
_entity_poly.entity_id
_entity_poly.type
_entity_poly.pdbx_seq_one_letter_code
_entity_poly.pdbx_strand_id
1 'polypeptide(L)' 'MTRVMATGVFDILHLGHIHFLKESKKLGDELYVVVARDSTAGKRGKTPVFNETARLQLLSELKLVDHAVLG' A
#
# COMPACT_ATOMS: atom_id res chain seq x y z
N MET A 1 -16.95 -1.55 -14.37
CA MET A 1 -15.92 -2.06 -13.46
C MET A 1 -14.93 -0.94 -13.19
N THR A 2 -14.94 -0.41 -11.98
CA THR A 2 -14.14 0.74 -11.55
C THR A 2 -12.96 0.25 -10.73
N ARG A 3 -11.76 0.65 -11.11
CA ARG A 3 -10.51 0.33 -10.39
C ARG A 3 -10.03 1.55 -9.63
N VAL A 4 -9.71 1.38 -8.36
CA VAL A 4 -9.15 2.40 -7.48
C VAL A 4 -7.69 2.10 -7.25
N MET A 5 -6.86 3.13 -7.33
CA MET A 5 -5.44 3.03 -7.01
C MET A 5 -5.14 3.83 -5.74
N ALA A 6 -4.52 3.16 -4.77
CA ALA A 6 -3.92 3.78 -3.61
C ALA A 6 -2.40 3.62 -3.69
N THR A 7 -1.65 4.63 -3.28
CA THR A 7 -0.17 4.59 -3.28
C THR A 7 0.38 5.08 -1.95
N GLY A 8 1.49 4.48 -1.52
CA GLY A 8 2.13 4.84 -0.27
C GLY A 8 3.35 3.99 0.04
N VAL A 9 4.08 4.37 1.08
CA VAL A 9 5.18 3.57 1.62
C VAL A 9 4.62 2.38 2.40
N PHE A 10 3.58 2.59 3.22
CA PHE A 10 2.97 1.54 4.05
C PHE A 10 3.97 0.82 4.98
N ASP A 11 4.94 1.55 5.50
CA ASP A 11 5.84 1.05 6.54
C ASP A 11 5.15 1.06 7.91
N ILE A 12 5.45 0.06 8.74
CA ILE A 12 4.80 -0.20 10.04
C ILE A 12 3.27 -0.02 9.96
N LEU A 13 2.57 -1.04 9.43
CA LEU A 13 1.11 -0.95 9.29
C LEU A 13 0.41 -0.63 10.61
N HIS A 14 -0.48 0.35 10.55
CA HIS A 14 -1.30 0.80 11.66
C HIS A 14 -2.70 1.13 11.18
N LEU A 15 -3.62 1.40 12.10
CA LEU A 15 -5.05 1.61 11.80
C LEU A 15 -5.30 2.74 10.80
N GLY A 16 -4.48 3.79 10.79
CA GLY A 16 -4.55 4.85 9.77
C GLY A 16 -4.44 4.32 8.33
N HIS A 17 -3.51 3.41 8.04
CA HIS A 17 -3.40 2.79 6.71
C HIS A 17 -4.62 1.94 6.38
N ILE A 18 -5.10 1.16 7.35
CA ILE A 18 -6.29 0.32 7.16
C ILE A 18 -7.52 1.17 6.87
N HIS A 19 -7.70 2.27 7.60
CA HIS A 19 -8.80 3.21 7.36
C HIS A 19 -8.71 3.82 5.96
N PHE A 20 -7.53 4.34 5.58
CA PHE A 20 -7.28 4.90 4.25
C PHE A 20 -7.61 3.91 3.12
N LEU A 21 -7.15 2.66 3.22
CA LEU A 21 -7.41 1.65 2.19
C LEU A 21 -8.88 1.22 2.16
N LYS A 22 -9.55 1.15 3.33
CA LYS A 22 -11.00 0.88 3.39
C LYS A 22 -11.81 1.98 2.71
N GLU A 23 -11.52 3.25 2.97
CA GLU A 23 -12.19 4.36 2.31
C GLU A 23 -11.89 4.36 0.79
N SER A 24 -10.67 4.01 0.40
CA SER A 24 -10.30 3.87 -1.02
C SER A 24 -11.10 2.77 -1.71
N LYS A 25 -11.22 1.58 -1.12
CA LYS A 25 -11.98 0.45 -1.69
C LYS A 25 -13.45 0.79 -1.92
N LYS A 26 -14.06 1.66 -1.11
CA LYS A 26 -15.47 2.09 -1.31
C LYS A 26 -15.69 2.85 -2.62
N LEU A 27 -14.64 3.35 -3.25
CA LEU A 27 -14.74 4.17 -4.48
C LEU A 27 -14.80 3.32 -5.76
N GLY A 28 -14.72 1.98 -5.67
CA GLY A 28 -14.78 1.11 -6.84
C GLY A 28 -14.88 -0.38 -6.51
N ASP A 29 -14.69 -1.19 -7.54
CA ASP A 29 -14.85 -2.65 -7.47
C ASP A 29 -13.54 -3.35 -7.08
N GLU A 30 -12.39 -2.82 -7.53
CA GLU A 30 -11.04 -3.33 -7.24
C GLU A 30 -10.16 -2.23 -6.64
N LEU A 31 -9.34 -2.59 -5.66
CA LEU A 31 -8.31 -1.76 -5.04
C LEU A 31 -6.93 -2.32 -5.39
N TYR A 32 -6.18 -1.50 -6.12
CA TYR A 32 -4.77 -1.70 -6.41
C TYR A 32 -3.95 -0.84 -5.47
N VAL A 33 -3.01 -1.45 -4.76
CA VAL A 33 -2.09 -0.77 -3.85
C VAL A 33 -0.69 -0.78 -4.43
N VAL A 34 -0.19 0.41 -4.76
CA VAL A 34 1.17 0.61 -5.27
C VAL A 34 2.08 0.96 -4.10
N VAL A 35 2.93 0.02 -3.75
CA VAL A 35 3.89 0.12 -2.64
C VAL A 35 5.17 0.76 -3.15
N ALA A 36 5.53 1.90 -2.56
CA ALA A 36 6.70 2.64 -2.95
C ALA A 36 7.97 1.79 -2.80
N ARG A 37 8.83 1.80 -3.82
CA ARG A 37 10.19 1.22 -3.75
C ARG A 37 11.03 1.83 -2.63
N ASP A 38 11.94 1.07 -2.05
CA ASP A 38 12.90 1.55 -1.02
C ASP A 38 13.75 2.71 -1.55
N SER A 39 14.14 2.64 -2.84
CA SER A 39 14.88 3.69 -3.55
C SER A 39 14.11 5.01 -3.66
N THR A 40 12.77 4.95 -3.68
CA THR A 40 11.88 6.12 -3.72
C THR A 40 11.58 6.62 -2.31
N ALA A 41 11.29 5.70 -1.38
CA ALA A 41 10.96 6.02 0.00
C ALA A 41 12.15 6.70 0.73
N GLY A 42 13.36 6.18 0.55
CA GLY A 42 14.58 6.74 1.16
C GLY A 42 14.89 8.17 0.71
N LYS A 43 14.48 8.58 -0.49
CA LYS A 43 14.67 9.96 -0.99
C LYS A 43 13.71 10.97 -0.34
N ARG A 44 12.62 10.50 0.26
CA ARG A 44 11.54 11.35 0.81
C ARG A 44 11.64 11.58 2.32
N GLY A 45 12.73 11.16 2.95
CA GLY A 45 13.02 11.47 4.35
C GLY A 45 13.52 10.25 5.11
N LYS A 46 12.60 9.47 5.68
CA LYS A 46 12.94 8.31 6.51
C LYS A 46 13.03 7.03 5.68
N THR A 47 14.16 6.35 5.81
CA THR A 47 14.31 4.96 5.38
C THR A 47 13.26 4.10 6.09
N PRO A 48 12.45 3.33 5.35
CA PRO A 48 11.51 2.39 5.95
C PRO A 48 12.19 1.40 6.89
N VAL A 49 11.50 1.00 7.96
CA VAL A 49 11.94 -0.07 8.86
C VAL A 49 11.85 -1.42 8.16
N PHE A 50 10.75 -1.65 7.42
CA PHE A 50 10.59 -2.85 6.59
C PHE A 50 10.95 -2.55 5.13
N ASN A 51 11.70 -3.46 4.50
CA ASN A 51 12.04 -3.35 3.07
C ASN A 51 10.78 -3.46 2.18
N GLU A 52 10.92 -3.06 0.91
CA GLU A 52 9.81 -3.00 -0.04
C GLU A 52 9.10 -4.35 -0.23
N THR A 53 9.84 -5.46 -0.20
CA THR A 53 9.28 -6.80 -0.32
C THR A 53 8.41 -7.17 0.88
N ALA A 54 8.85 -6.87 2.11
CA ALA A 54 8.08 -7.14 3.32
C ALA A 54 6.80 -6.27 3.37
N ARG A 55 6.90 -4.99 3.01
CA ARG A 55 5.74 -4.08 2.93
C ARG A 55 4.73 -4.55 1.88
N LEU A 56 5.22 -4.98 0.71
CA LEU A 56 4.39 -5.56 -0.34
C LEU A 56 3.65 -6.81 0.14
N GLN A 57 4.38 -7.79 0.67
CA GLN A 57 3.80 -9.05 1.13
C GLN A 57 2.72 -8.82 2.18
N LEU A 58 2.99 -7.94 3.14
CA LEU A 58 2.06 -7.63 4.21
C LEU A 58 0.76 -6.99 3.69
N LEU A 59 0.83 -6.16 2.64
CA LEU A 59 -0.37 -5.62 1.98
C LEU A 59 -1.10 -6.66 1.11
N SER A 60 -0.38 -7.56 0.45
CA SER A 60 -0.98 -8.65 -0.34
C SER A 60 -1.82 -9.61 0.51
N GLU A 61 -1.50 -9.76 1.80
CA GLU A 61 -2.26 -10.60 2.74
C GLU A 61 -3.54 -9.93 3.26
N LEU A 62 -3.74 -8.63 3.02
CA LEU A 62 -4.95 -7.95 3.46
C LEU A 62 -6.12 -8.27 2.53
N LYS A 63 -7.16 -8.94 3.06
CA LYS A 63 -8.39 -9.27 2.34
C LYS A 63 -9.07 -8.10 1.59
N LEU A 64 -8.81 -6.86 1.99
CA LEU A 64 -9.40 -5.66 1.36
C LEU A 64 -8.64 -5.18 0.12
N VAL A 65 -7.42 -5.67 -0.10
CA VAL A 65 -6.54 -5.33 -1.22
C VAL A 65 -6.64 -6.43 -2.26
N ASP A 66 -7.09 -6.11 -3.47
CA ASP A 66 -7.21 -7.10 -4.54
C ASP A 66 -5.87 -7.33 -5.23
N HIS A 67 -5.07 -6.27 -5.39
CA HIS A 67 -3.74 -6.34 -5.99
C HIS A 67 -2.77 -5.42 -5.25
N ALA A 68 -1.62 -5.95 -4.83
CA ALA A 68 -0.51 -5.15 -4.35
C ALA A 68 0.68 -5.31 -5.30
N VAL A 69 1.33 -4.20 -5.66
CA VAL A 69 2.48 -4.19 -6.58
C VAL A 69 3.52 -3.17 -6.12
N LEU A 70 4.79 -3.37 -6.50
CA LEU A 70 5.83 -2.36 -6.29
C LEU A 70 5.80 -1.30 -7.39
N GLY A 71 5.95 -0.02 -7.03
CA GLY A 71 5.98 1.09 -7.98
C GLY A 71 6.71 2.33 -7.46
#